data_AF-A0A0N4TBM5-F1
#
_entry.id   AF-A0A0N4TBM5-F1
#
_cell.length_a   1.000
_cell.length_b   1.000
_cell.length_c   1.000
_cell.angle_alpha   90.00
_cell.angle_beta   90.00
_cell.angle_gamma   90.00
#
_symmetry.space_group_name_H-M   'P 1'
#
loop_
_entity.id
_entity.type
_entity.pdbx_description
1 polymer ?
#
loop_
_entity_poly.entity_id
_entity_poly.type
_entity_poly.pdbx_seq_one_letter_code
_entity_poly.pdbx_strand_id
1 'polypeptide(L)' 'MLFLDNTASFSNFCQGEYLSVETWSRIGIQCLYSIKLLHDIGFVHRDIKPANFVMGHESDVEQARCVHILDFGLAR' A
#
# COMPACT_ATOMS: atom_id res chain seq x y z
N MET A 1 -20.11 -1.41 -6.42
CA MET A 1 -19.33 -0.47 -5.61
C MET A 1 -18.88 -1.21 -4.35
N LEU A 2 -18.13 -2.30 -4.57
CA LEU A 2 -17.70 -3.26 -3.56
C LEU A 2 -16.19 -3.09 -3.44
N PHE A 3 -15.67 -2.40 -2.44
CA PHE A 3 -14.26 -2.45 -2.00
C PHE A 3 -14.08 -1.59 -0.74
N LEU A 4 -14.73 -1.93 0.39
CA LEU A 4 -14.45 -1.20 1.64
C LEU A 4 -14.59 -2.01 2.94
N ASP A 5 -14.66 -3.34 2.91
CA ASP A 5 -14.92 -4.07 4.17
C ASP A 5 -13.68 -4.65 4.86
N ASN A 6 -12.46 -4.63 4.28
CA ASN A 6 -11.26 -5.00 5.07
C ASN A 6 -9.88 -4.56 4.52
N THR A 7 -9.73 -3.35 3.98
CA THR A 7 -8.39 -2.80 3.68
C THR A 7 -7.81 -2.13 4.92
N ALA A 8 -6.94 -2.82 5.66
CA ALA A 8 -6.12 -2.16 6.67
C ALA A 8 -5.16 -1.20 5.96
N SER A 9 -5.47 0.10 5.97
CA SER A 9 -4.53 1.13 5.57
C SER A 9 -3.34 1.14 6.51
N PHE A 10 -2.14 1.48 6.03
CA PHE A 10 -0.95 1.41 6.89
C PHE A 10 -0.99 2.38 8.09
N SER A 11 -1.92 3.34 8.08
CA SER A 11 -2.25 4.17 9.25
C SER A 11 -2.71 3.36 10.47
N ASN A 12 -3.33 2.19 10.26
CA ASN A 12 -3.86 1.36 11.35
C ASN A 12 -2.78 0.57 12.08
N PHE A 13 -1.65 0.27 11.42
CA PHE A 13 -0.48 -0.34 12.09
C PHE A 13 0.21 0.62 13.06
N CYS A 14 -0.05 1.92 12.96
CA CYS A 14 0.43 2.89 13.93
C CYS A 14 -0.32 2.84 15.28
N GLN A 15 -1.42 2.07 15.40
CA GLN A 15 -2.30 2.03 16.58
C GLN A 15 -2.06 0.84 17.54
N GLY A 16 -0.85 0.28 17.59
CA GLY A 16 -0.40 -0.50 18.75
C GLY A 16 0.11 -1.92 18.50
N GLU A 17 0.14 -2.40 17.25
CA GLU A 17 0.82 -3.66 16.91
C GLU A 17 2.20 -3.40 16.34
N TYR A 18 3.24 -3.81 17.07
CA TYR A 18 4.61 -3.73 16.60
C TYR A 18 4.90 -4.88 15.64
N LEU A 19 4.98 -4.58 14.34
CA LEU A 19 5.50 -5.52 13.34
C LEU A 19 7.01 -5.73 13.52
N SER A 20 7.50 -6.92 13.17
CA SER A 20 8.93 -7.20 13.15
C SER A 20 9.67 -6.32 12.13
N VAL A 21 10.95 -6.07 12.37
CA VAL A 21 11.83 -5.33 11.45
C VAL A 21 11.84 -5.97 10.05
N GLU A 22 11.79 -7.30 9.98
CA GLU A 22 11.71 -8.03 8.72
C GLU A 22 10.42 -7.73 7.96
N THR A 23 9.29 -7.69 8.66
CA THR A 23 7.99 -7.36 8.05
C THR A 23 7.97 -5.92 7.56
N TRP A 24 8.46 -4.98 8.36
CA TRP A 24 8.62 -3.58 7.95
C TRP A 24 9.51 -3.43 6.72
N SER A 25 10.62 -4.16 6.66
CA SER A 25 11.53 -4.14 5.52
C SER A 25 10.85 -4.63 4.24
N ARG A 26 10.10 -5.74 4.32
CA ARG A 26 9.33 -6.28 3.19
C ARG A 26 8.26 -5.30 2.71
N ILE A 27 7.51 -4.67 3.61
CA ILE A 27 6.51 -3.66 3.28
C ILE A 27 7.17 -2.46 2.58
N GLY A 28 8.26 -1.93 3.14
CA GLY A 28 8.98 -0.78 2.58
C GLY A 28 9.49 -1.04 1.16
N ILE A 29 10.04 -2.23 0.91
CA ILE A 29 10.46 -2.65 -0.44
C ILE A 29 9.28 -2.64 -1.41
N GLN A 30 8.12 -3.17 -1.01
CA GLN A 30 6.94 -3.17 -1.87
C GLN A 30 6.41 -1.76 -2.14
N CYS A 31 6.37 -0.88 -1.14
CA CYS A 31 5.98 0.52 -1.34
C CYS A 31 6.87 1.21 -2.38
N LEU A 32 8.20 1.04 -2.27
CA LEU A 32 9.16 1.61 -3.23
C LEU A 32 8.99 1.02 -4.62
N TYR A 33 8.75 -0.29 -4.72
CA TYR A 33 8.52 -0.96 -5.99
C TYR A 33 7.25 -0.45 -6.67
N SER A 34 6.15 -0.28 -5.94
CA SER A 34 4.90 0.28 -6.49
C SER A 34 5.06 1.72 -6.97
N ILE A 35 5.83 2.56 -6.26
CA ILE A 35 6.17 3.92 -6.73
C ILE A 35 7.00 3.86 -8.02
N LYS A 36 7.99 2.96 -8.07
CA LYS A 36 8.79 2.77 -9.28
C LYS A 36 7.92 2.36 -10.47
N LEU A 37 7.01 1.41 -10.30
CA LEU A 37 6.10 0.98 -11.37
C LEU A 37 5.24 2.15 -11.88
N LEU A 38 4.75 2.99 -10.97
CA LEU A 38 4.00 4.19 -11.32
C LEU A 38 4.85 5.17 -12.15
N HIS A 39 6.09 5.38 -11.76
CA HIS A 39 7.03 6.24 -12.49
C HIS A 39 7.42 5.66 -13.85
N ASP A 40 7.57 4.33 -13.95
CA ASP A 40 7.91 3.65 -15.20
C ASP A 40 6.80 3.81 -16.27
N ILE A 41 5.54 4.01 -15.86
CA ILE A 41 4.42 4.34 -16.75
C ILE A 41 4.21 5.85 -16.97
N GLY A 42 5.11 6.69 -16.46
CA GLY A 42 5.12 8.14 -16.70
C GLY A 42 4.28 8.97 -15.74
N PHE A 43 3.77 8.39 -14.66
CA PHE A 43 2.95 9.10 -13.67
C PHE A 43 3.74 9.42 -12.40
N VAL A 44 3.42 10.53 -11.75
CA VAL A 44 3.90 10.92 -10.43
C VAL A 44 2.71 11.03 -9.48
N HIS A 45 2.72 10.29 -8.36
CA HIS A 45 1.58 10.26 -7.41
C HIS A 45 1.30 11.60 -6.72
N ARG A 46 2.37 12.33 -6.35
CA ARG A 46 2.38 13.62 -5.62
C ARG A 46 1.79 13.64 -4.20
N ASP A 47 1.07 12.60 -3.77
CA ASP A 47 0.57 12.46 -2.40
C ASP A 47 0.98 11.12 -1.77
N ILE A 48 2.28 10.93 -1.55
CA ILE A 48 2.81 9.71 -0.95
C ILE A 48 2.76 9.82 0.57
N LYS A 49 1.91 9.00 1.19
CA LYS A 49 1.75 8.90 2.65
C LYS A 49 1.19 7.51 3.02
N PRO A 50 1.39 7.02 4.26
CA PRO A 50 0.96 5.68 4.66
C PRO A 50 -0.54 5.40 4.43
N ALA A 51 -1.41 6.40 4.54
CA ALA A 51 -2.85 6.25 4.33
C ALA A 51 -3.22 5.87 2.87
N ASN A 52 -2.35 6.14 1.90
CA ASN A 52 -2.57 5.82 0.49
C ASN A 52 -1.98 4.47 0.08
N PHE A 53 -1.44 3.71 1.03
CA PHE A 53 -0.99 2.34 0.81
C PHE A 53 -1.91 1.38 1.57
N VAL A 54 -2.22 0.25 0.93
CA VAL A 54 -3.06 -0.80 1.53
C VAL A 54 -2.50 -2.18 1.17
N MET A 55 -2.76 -3.15 2.03
CA MET A 55 -2.59 -4.57 1.68
C MET A 55 -3.77 -5.05 0.85
N GLY A 56 -3.53 -6.01 -0.05
CA GLY A 56 -4.61 -6.73 -0.71
C GLY A 56 -5.52 -7.46 0.28
N HIS A 57 -6.72 -7.79 -0.16
CA HIS A 57 -7.74 -8.40 0.70
C HIS A 57 -7.31 -9.81 1.15
N GLU A 58 -7.56 -10.16 2.41
CA GLU A 58 -7.11 -11.43 3.01
C GLU A 58 -7.68 -12.69 2.32
N SER A 59 -8.87 -12.57 1.71
CA SER A 59 -9.50 -13.68 0.98
C SER A 59 -8.89 -13.94 -0.40
N ASP A 60 -8.14 -12.98 -0.94
CA ASP A 60 -7.41 -13.13 -2.19
C ASP A 60 -5.98 -13.55 -1.85
N VAL A 61 -5.73 -14.86 -1.86
CA VAL A 61 -4.45 -15.42 -1.41
C VAL A 61 -3.27 -14.93 -2.26
N GLU A 62 -3.51 -14.60 -3.53
CA GLU A 62 -2.46 -14.10 -4.43
C GLU A 62 -2.09 -12.64 -4.11
N GLN A 63 -3.07 -11.83 -3.71
CA GLN A 63 -2.89 -10.39 -3.46
C GLN A 63 -2.79 -10.00 -1.99
N ALA A 64 -3.17 -10.87 -1.06
CA ALA A 64 -3.21 -10.60 0.38
C ALA A 64 -1.86 -10.12 0.96
N ARG A 65 -0.76 -10.44 0.27
CA ARG A 65 0.61 -10.07 0.67
C ARG A 65 1.21 -8.94 -0.17
N CYS A 66 0.43 -8.38 -1.09
CA CYS A 66 0.83 -7.32 -2.01
C CYS A 66 0.41 -5.95 -1.47
N VAL A 67 1.30 -4.95 -1.64
CA VAL A 67 1.02 -3.55 -1.36
C VAL A 67 0.50 -2.84 -2.60
N HIS A 68 -0.64 -2.17 -2.45
CA HIS A 68 -1.28 -1.38 -3.49
C HIS A 68 -1.25 0.11 -3.14
N ILE A 69 -1.14 0.96 -4.17
CA ILE A 69 -1.26 2.42 -4.06
C ILE A 69 -2.70 2.81 -4.39
N LEU A 70 -3.29 3.67 -3.55
CA LEU A 70 -4.61 4.26 -3.71
C LEU A 70 -4.52 5.77 -3.91
N ASP A 71 -5.65 6.37 -4.28
CA ASP A 71 -5.86 7.82 -4.41
C ASP A 71 -4.92 8.53 -5.40
N PHE A 72 -5.18 8.30 -6.68
CA PHE A 72 -4.53 8.98 -7.79
C PHE A 72 -5.13 10.37 -8.09
N GLY A 73 -5.93 10.96 -7.19
CA GLY A 73 -6.62 12.23 -7.42
C GLY A 73 -5.67 13.40 -7.71
N LEU A 74 -4.42 13.29 -7.27
CA LEU A 74 -3.34 14.24 -7.56
C LEU A 74 -2.29 13.66 -8.52
N ALA A 75 -2.46 12.49 -9.11
CA ALA A 75 -1.46 11.95 -10.04
C ALA A 75 -1.44 12.71 -11.37
N ARG A 76 -0.26 12.76 -12.03
CA ARG A 76 -0.06 13.33 -13.37
C ARG A 76 1.06 12.63 -14.11
#